data_AF-A0A931MAT1-F1
#
_entry.id   AF-A0A931MAT1-F1
#
_cell.length_a   1.000
_cell.length_b   1.000
_cell.length_c   1.000
_cell.angle_alpha   90.00
_cell.angle_beta   90.00
_cell.angle_gamma   90.00
#
_symmetry.space_group_name_H-M   'P 1'
#
loop_
_entity.id
_entity.type
_entity.pdbx_description
1 polymer ?
#
loop_
_entity_poly.entity_id
_entity_poly.type
_entity_poly.pdbx_seq_one_letter_code
_entity_poly.pdbx_strand_id
1 'polypeptide(L)'
;MTEQELVRECITAICHKNGFSKPSEMTYRDFEHISQELEEKTGTLISVSTIKRLLNGDFSRIPQTATLNAISNYLGFKNWQEYKITTGTVESKPASQPVAETKNSFIPSITPGKLIYNKWTSYMLALAVLLMIFSFIRSKTSSGVSYKTASFSFIKTTANDLPNTVIFEYDVSGVNADSFLYNNHGTAPVV
;
A
#
# COMPACT_ATOMS: atom_id res chain seq x y z
N MET A 1 8.24 -21.38 11.44
CA MET A 1 7.29 -20.76 10.51
C MET A 1 7.90 -19.49 9.95
N THR A 2 7.94 -19.34 8.63
CA THR A 2 8.53 -18.13 8.00
C THR A 2 7.53 -16.96 7.99
N GLU A 3 7.99 -15.72 7.89
CA GLU A 3 7.09 -14.56 7.81
C GLU A 3 6.15 -14.64 6.61
N GLN A 4 6.64 -15.17 5.49
CA GLN A 4 5.87 -15.43 4.28
C GLN A 4 4.70 -16.39 4.52
N GLU A 5 4.95 -17.44 5.30
CA GLU A 5 3.95 -18.44 5.65
C GLU A 5 2.86 -17.85 6.56
N LEU A 6 3.24 -16.99 7.51
CA LEU A 6 2.29 -16.25 8.34
C LEU A 6 1.37 -15.35 7.49
N VAL A 7 1.92 -14.68 6.48
CA VAL A 7 1.14 -13.84 5.57
C VAL A 7 0.18 -14.68 4.73
N ARG A 8 0.65 -15.83 4.22
CA ARG A 8 -0.19 -16.77 3.46
C ARG A 8 -1.33 -17.32 4.32
N GLU A 9 -1.08 -17.68 5.57
CA GLU A 9 -2.12 -18.11 6.50
C GLU A 9 -3.12 -17.00 6.80
N CYS A 10 -2.65 -15.78 7.01
CA CYS A 10 -3.52 -14.63 7.27
C CYS A 10 -4.49 -14.39 6.10
N ILE A 11 -4.00 -14.36 4.86
CA ILE A 11 -4.85 -14.16 3.69
C ILE A 11 -5.78 -15.37 3.44
N THR A 12 -5.36 -16.57 3.78
CA THR A 12 -6.20 -17.78 3.70
C THR A 12 -7.32 -17.72 4.74
N ALA A 13 -7.03 -17.28 5.97
CA ALA A 13 -8.03 -17.08 7.02
C ALA A 13 -9.07 -16.00 6.64
N ILE A 14 -8.65 -14.95 5.94
CA ILE A 14 -9.57 -13.96 5.35
C ILE A 14 -10.53 -14.63 4.38
N CYS A 15 -10.02 -15.45 3.45
CA CYS A 15 -10.86 -16.17 2.49
C CYS A 15 -11.88 -17.07 3.21
N HIS A 16 -11.46 -17.81 4.24
CA HIS A 16 -12.37 -18.62 5.04
C HIS A 16 -13.43 -17.80 5.77
N LYS A 17 -13.06 -16.62 6.31
CA LYS A 17 -14.00 -15.70 6.97
C LYS A 17 -15.07 -15.15 6.01
N ASN A 18 -14.73 -15.04 4.72
CA ASN A 18 -15.63 -14.66 3.63
C ASN A 18 -16.46 -15.84 3.08
N GLY A 19 -16.32 -17.05 3.65
CA GLY A 19 -17.04 -18.25 3.20
C GLY A 19 -16.36 -19.03 2.07
N PHE A 20 -15.14 -18.65 1.68
CA PHE A 20 -14.39 -19.36 0.63
C PHE A 20 -13.44 -20.39 1.24
N SER A 21 -13.83 -21.66 1.18
CA SER A 21 -13.04 -22.79 1.72
C SER A 21 -11.82 -23.16 0.88
N LYS A 22 -11.82 -22.80 -0.41
CA LYS A 22 -10.74 -23.13 -1.35
C LYS A 22 -10.34 -21.91 -2.16
N PRO A 23 -9.23 -21.24 -1.80
CA PRO A 23 -8.75 -20.08 -2.56
C PRO A 23 -8.40 -20.39 -4.03
N SER A 24 -8.12 -21.65 -4.35
CA SER A 24 -7.80 -22.11 -5.72
C SER A 24 -9.00 -22.16 -6.67
N GLU A 25 -10.22 -22.24 -6.15
CA GLU A 25 -11.46 -22.33 -6.95
C GLU A 25 -12.16 -20.96 -7.09
N MET A 26 -11.59 -19.91 -6.48
CA MET A 26 -12.16 -18.57 -6.48
C MET A 26 -12.08 -17.92 -7.87
N THR A 27 -13.19 -17.30 -8.26
CA THR A 27 -13.30 -16.52 -9.48
C THR A 27 -12.73 -15.11 -9.30
N TYR A 28 -12.54 -14.37 -10.40
CA TYR A 28 -12.13 -12.96 -10.32
C TYR A 28 -13.09 -12.11 -9.46
N ARG A 29 -14.40 -12.38 -9.56
CA ARG A 29 -15.43 -11.66 -8.80
C ARG A 29 -15.31 -11.88 -7.29
N ASP A 30 -14.91 -13.08 -6.87
CA ASP A 30 -14.73 -13.40 -5.45
C ASP A 30 -13.55 -12.61 -4.87
N PHE A 31 -12.46 -12.46 -5.64
CA PHE A 31 -11.34 -11.63 -5.22
C PHE A 31 -11.69 -10.14 -5.17
N GLU A 32 -12.49 -9.63 -6.10
CA GLU A 32 -12.99 -8.26 -6.05
C GLU A 32 -13.84 -8.02 -4.79
N HIS A 33 -14.70 -8.98 -4.44
CA HIS A 33 -15.50 -8.89 -3.22
C HIS A 33 -14.63 -8.82 -1.97
N ILE A 34 -13.62 -9.69 -1.84
CA ILE A 34 -12.68 -9.65 -0.71
C ILE A 34 -11.88 -8.34 -0.70
N SER A 35 -11.45 -7.85 -1.86
CA SER A 35 -10.75 -6.57 -1.99
C SER A 35 -11.59 -5.41 -1.44
N GLN A 36 -12.86 -5.34 -1.84
CA GLN A 36 -13.79 -4.34 -1.37
C GLN A 36 -14.04 -4.46 0.13
N GLU A 37 -14.28 -5.68 0.64
CA GLU A 37 -14.53 -5.87 2.07
C GLU A 37 -13.30 -5.53 2.92
N LEU A 38 -12.09 -5.84 2.43
CA LEU A 38 -10.84 -5.43 3.07
C LEU A 38 -10.72 -3.91 3.14
N GLU A 39 -11.01 -3.21 2.05
CA GLU A 39 -10.99 -1.75 2.01
C GLU A 39 -12.01 -1.15 2.98
N GLU A 40 -13.25 -1.63 2.98
CA GLU A 40 -14.31 -1.15 3.86
C GLU A 40 -13.98 -1.33 5.35
N LYS A 41 -13.37 -2.46 5.72
CA LYS A 41 -13.05 -2.76 7.13
C LYS A 41 -11.76 -2.12 7.61
N THR A 42 -10.78 -1.92 6.74
CA THR A 42 -9.41 -1.54 7.13
C THR A 42 -9.00 -0.16 6.63
N GLY A 43 -9.76 0.43 5.71
CA GLY A 43 -9.44 1.69 5.04
C GLY A 43 -8.26 1.60 4.08
N THR A 44 -7.78 0.39 3.75
CA THR A 44 -6.64 0.17 2.87
C THR A 44 -7.07 -0.66 1.68
N LEU A 45 -6.99 -0.09 0.48
CA LEU A 45 -7.25 -0.79 -0.77
C LEU A 45 -6.11 -1.78 -1.08
N ILE A 46 -6.46 -3.06 -1.23
CA ILE A 46 -5.52 -4.12 -1.64
C ILE A 46 -6.02 -4.70 -2.96
N SER A 47 -5.27 -4.52 -4.05
CA SER A 47 -5.69 -5.00 -5.36
C SER A 47 -5.87 -6.53 -5.42
N VAL A 48 -6.76 -6.99 -6.32
CA VAL A 48 -6.96 -8.42 -6.62
C VAL A 48 -5.66 -9.12 -7.03
N SER A 49 -4.81 -8.45 -7.80
CA SER A 49 -3.49 -8.98 -8.17
C SER A 49 -2.60 -9.23 -6.95
N THR A 50 -2.64 -8.34 -5.95
CA THR A 50 -1.88 -8.49 -4.70
C THR A 50 -2.44 -9.64 -3.87
N ILE A 51 -3.76 -9.74 -3.71
CA ILE A 51 -4.41 -10.83 -2.98
C ILE A 51 -4.05 -12.20 -3.58
N LYS A 52 -4.19 -12.35 -4.91
CA LYS A 52 -3.82 -13.57 -5.63
C LYS A 52 -2.34 -13.92 -5.44
N ARG A 53 -1.47 -12.91 -5.53
CA ARG A 53 -0.03 -13.09 -5.34
C ARG A 53 0.29 -13.61 -3.93
N LEU A 54 -0.31 -13.01 -2.90
CA LEU A 54 -0.12 -13.44 -1.50
C LEU A 54 -0.66 -14.86 -1.24
N LEU A 55 -1.80 -15.21 -1.85
CA LEU A 55 -2.35 -16.56 -1.76
C LEU A 55 -1.46 -17.61 -2.43
N ASN A 56 -0.91 -17.29 -3.60
CA ASN A 56 -0.02 -18.18 -4.32
C ASN A 56 1.39 -18.30 -3.69
N GLY A 57 1.67 -17.51 -2.65
CA GLY A 57 2.97 -17.51 -1.99
C GLY A 57 4.08 -16.84 -2.79
N ASP A 58 3.73 -16.00 -3.77
CA ASP A 58 4.72 -15.23 -4.52
C ASP A 58 5.13 -13.98 -3.72
N PHE A 59 6.20 -14.14 -2.96
CA PHE A 59 6.80 -13.09 -2.14
C PHE A 59 8.06 -12.49 -2.78
N SER A 60 8.12 -12.44 -4.11
CA SER A 60 9.20 -11.77 -4.86
C SER A 60 9.53 -10.37 -4.33
N ARG A 61 8.52 -9.66 -3.84
CA ARG A 61 8.68 -8.44 -3.04
C ARG A 61 7.88 -8.55 -1.74
N ILE A 62 8.53 -8.20 -0.63
CA ILE A 62 7.87 -8.10 0.68
C ILE A 62 6.70 -7.11 0.58
N PRO A 63 5.48 -7.49 0.98
CA PRO A 63 4.33 -6.59 0.95
C PRO A 63 4.57 -5.36 1.84
N GLN A 64 3.95 -4.24 1.48
CA GLN A 64 4.07 -3.03 2.27
C GLN A 64 3.48 -3.24 3.67
N THR A 65 4.04 -2.54 4.66
CA THR A 65 3.56 -2.60 6.05
C THR A 65 2.08 -2.23 6.15
N ALA A 66 1.59 -1.31 5.31
CA ALA A 66 0.16 -0.99 5.23
C ALA A 66 -0.68 -2.21 4.82
N THR A 67 -0.26 -2.96 3.81
CA THR A 67 -0.91 -4.20 3.37
C THR A 67 -0.91 -5.26 4.47
N LEU A 68 0.21 -5.45 5.16
CA LEU A 68 0.34 -6.39 6.27
C LEU A 68 -0.57 -6.03 7.45
N ASN A 69 -0.65 -4.74 7.79
CA ASN A 69 -1.55 -4.26 8.82
C ASN A 69 -3.01 -4.43 8.40
N ALA A 70 -3.36 -4.15 7.15
CA ALA A 70 -4.73 -4.29 6.67
C ALA A 70 -5.22 -5.74 6.78
N ILE A 71 -4.44 -6.73 6.32
CA ILE A 71 -4.82 -8.15 6.44
C ILE A 71 -4.96 -8.60 7.91
N SER A 72 -4.06 -8.15 8.81
CA SER A 72 -4.18 -8.46 10.24
C SER A 72 -5.38 -7.77 10.89
N ASN A 73 -5.64 -6.51 10.51
CA ASN A 73 -6.72 -5.70 11.06
C ASN A 73 -8.08 -6.28 10.69
N TYR A 74 -8.21 -6.82 9.48
CA TYR A 74 -9.44 -7.50 9.06
C TYR A 74 -9.76 -8.74 9.93
N LEU A 75 -8.73 -9.43 10.43
CA LEU A 75 -8.90 -10.55 11.36
C LEU A 75 -9.15 -10.10 12.82
N GLY A 76 -9.05 -8.81 13.11
CA GLY A 76 -9.32 -8.23 14.43
C GLY A 76 -8.08 -7.90 15.26
N PHE A 77 -6.87 -8.02 14.69
CA PHE A 77 -5.64 -7.60 15.34
C PHE A 77 -5.41 -6.09 15.16
N LYS A 78 -4.63 -5.43 16.03
CA LYS A 78 -4.34 -3.99 15.91
C LYS A 78 -3.31 -3.69 14.81
N ASN A 79 -2.36 -4.61 14.61
CA ASN A 79 -1.29 -4.48 13.64
C ASN A 79 -0.66 -5.86 13.32
N TRP A 80 0.21 -5.87 12.31
CA TRP A 80 0.92 -7.08 11.88
C TRP A 80 1.80 -7.69 12.97
N GLN A 81 2.43 -6.87 13.82
CA GLN A 81 3.31 -7.38 14.87
C GLN A 81 2.52 -8.18 15.92
N GLU A 82 1.33 -7.71 16.28
CA GLU A 82 0.43 -8.42 17.19
C GLU A 82 0.03 -9.77 16.61
N TYR A 83 -0.36 -9.81 15.33
CA TYR A 83 -0.65 -11.07 14.64
C TYR A 83 0.53 -12.05 14.68
N LYS A 84 1.75 -11.58 14.45
CA LYS A 84 2.97 -12.42 14.52
C LYS A 84 3.22 -12.98 15.91
N ILE A 85 3.02 -12.17 16.96
CA ILE A 85 3.22 -12.60 18.35
C ILE A 85 2.18 -13.66 18.72
N THR A 86 0.91 -13.44 18.37
CA THR A 86 -0.20 -14.37 18.66
C THR A 86 -0.12 -15.67 17.87
N THR A 87 0.33 -15.62 16.61
CA THR A 87 0.41 -16.82 15.75
C THR A 87 1.74 -17.57 15.90
N GLY A 88 2.82 -16.86 16.22
CA GLY A 88 4.13 -17.44 16.49
C GLY A 88 4.28 -18.05 17.88
N THR A 89 3.40 -17.70 18.81
CA THR A 89 3.31 -18.30 20.15
C THR A 89 2.10 -19.22 20.16
N VAL A 90 2.35 -20.51 20.02
CA VAL A 90 1.33 -21.58 19.98
C VAL A 90 0.27 -21.39 21.09
N GLU A 91 -1.01 -21.43 20.68
CA GLU A 91 -2.25 -21.49 21.48
C GLU A 91 -2.75 -20.23 22.22
N SER A 92 -3.62 -19.46 21.55
CA SER A 92 -4.99 -19.27 22.06
C SER A 92 -5.93 -18.64 21.04
N LYS A 93 -6.91 -19.42 20.58
CA LYS A 93 -8.20 -18.94 20.10
C LYS A 93 -8.96 -18.36 21.32
N PRO A 94 -9.77 -17.30 21.18
CA PRO A 94 -11.17 -17.55 20.86
C PRO A 94 -11.70 -16.65 19.75
N ALA A 95 -12.63 -17.22 18.99
CA ALA A 95 -13.47 -16.54 18.02
C ALA A 95 -14.60 -15.78 18.73
N SER A 96 -15.01 -14.64 18.15
CA SER A 96 -16.41 -14.15 18.06
C SER A 96 -17.15 -13.89 19.40
N GLN A 97 -17.75 -12.74 19.71
CA GLN A 97 -18.50 -11.77 18.92
C GLN A 97 -18.56 -10.39 19.67
N PRO A 98 -19.58 -9.51 19.47
CA PRO A 98 -19.44 -8.06 19.39
C PRO A 98 -19.59 -7.43 20.80
N VAL A 99 -20.14 -6.21 20.90
CA VAL A 99 -20.40 -5.43 22.14
C VAL A 99 -19.22 -4.48 22.37
N ALA A 100 -19.36 -3.21 22.01
CA ALA A 100 -20.06 -2.20 22.81
C ALA A 100 -19.49 -2.11 24.23
N GLU A 101 -19.41 -0.88 24.70
CA GLU A 101 -18.59 -0.45 25.82
C GLU A 101 -18.83 -1.22 27.12
N THR A 102 -17.76 -1.31 27.93
CA THR A 102 -17.77 -1.01 29.39
C THR A 102 -17.12 -2.09 30.26
N LYS A 103 -15.92 -1.70 30.73
CA LYS A 103 -15.44 -1.78 32.13
C LYS A 103 -14.93 -3.12 32.69
N ASN A 104 -13.64 -3.03 33.00
CA ASN A 104 -12.90 -3.57 34.14
C ASN A 104 -12.17 -4.91 34.04
N SER A 105 -10.85 -4.74 34.18
CA SER A 105 -9.90 -5.57 34.93
C SER A 105 -9.35 -6.79 34.19
N PHE A 106 -8.19 -6.61 33.56
CA PHE A 106 -6.88 -6.99 34.13
C PHE A 106 -5.84 -6.69 33.04
N ILE A 107 -5.24 -5.50 33.09
CA ILE A 107 -4.14 -5.09 32.21
C ILE A 107 -2.90 -4.95 33.08
N PRO A 108 -1.76 -5.60 32.77
CA PRO A 108 -0.48 -5.12 33.25
C PRO A 108 -0.26 -3.75 32.63
N SER A 109 -0.41 -2.72 33.45
CA SER A 109 -0.30 -1.32 33.07
C SER A 109 1.07 -1.04 32.45
N ILE A 110 1.14 -0.99 31.12
CA ILE A 110 2.13 -0.14 30.46
C ILE A 110 1.63 1.28 30.68
N THR A 111 2.21 1.92 31.68
CA THR A 111 2.06 3.35 31.96
C THR A 111 2.27 4.14 30.67
N PRO A 112 1.33 4.99 30.23
CA PRO A 112 1.66 6.00 29.25
C PRO A 112 2.76 6.86 29.88
N GLY A 113 3.92 6.91 29.21
CA GLY A 113 5.08 7.65 29.65
C GLY A 113 4.66 9.06 30.05
N LYS A 114 4.78 9.36 31.33
CA LYS A 114 4.56 10.69 31.90
C LYS A 114 5.62 11.59 31.29
N LEU A 115 5.32 12.26 30.17
CA LEU A 115 6.17 13.34 29.67
C LEU A 115 6.17 14.40 30.77
N ILE A 116 7.29 14.50 31.46
CA ILE A 116 7.53 15.52 32.46
C ILE A 116 7.63 16.83 31.69
N TYR A 117 6.50 17.54 31.57
CA TYR A 117 6.43 18.85 30.96
C TYR A 117 7.12 19.86 31.88
N ASN A 118 8.44 19.94 31.74
CA ASN A 118 9.20 21.04 32.32
C ASN A 118 8.93 22.29 31.46
N LYS A 119 8.68 23.45 32.07
CA LYS A 119 8.33 24.71 31.35
C LYS A 119 9.30 25.04 30.21
N TRP A 120 10.55 24.58 30.31
CA TRP A 120 11.63 24.74 29.34
C TRP A 120 11.39 24.01 28.01
N THR A 121 10.62 22.91 28.00
CA THR A 121 10.30 22.19 26.75
C THR A 121 9.35 23.00 25.86
N SER A 122 8.48 23.81 26.45
CA SER A 122 7.60 24.72 25.67
C SER A 122 8.38 25.85 25.00
N TYR A 123 9.40 26.39 25.68
CA TYR A 123 10.27 27.41 25.10
C TYR A 123 11.13 26.86 23.97
N MET A 124 11.64 25.64 24.10
CA MET A 124 12.39 24.97 23.02
C MET A 124 11.51 24.66 21.81
N LEU A 125 10.27 24.21 22.03
CA LEU A 125 9.33 23.94 20.94
C LEU A 125 8.92 25.24 20.23
N ALA A 126 8.63 26.31 20.97
CA ALA A 126 8.32 27.61 20.41
C ALA A 126 9.48 28.20 19.60
N LEU A 127 10.72 28.05 20.09
CA LEU A 127 11.91 28.50 19.37
C LEU A 127 12.16 27.70 18.09
N ALA A 128 11.98 26.38 18.13
CA ALA A 128 12.11 25.52 16.95
C ALA A 128 11.07 25.87 15.87
N VAL A 129 9.82 26.13 16.25
CA VAL A 129 8.76 26.57 15.34
C VAL A 129 9.09 27.93 14.74
N LEU A 130 9.57 28.89 15.53
CA LEU A 130 10.00 30.21 15.05
C LEU A 130 11.15 30.10 14.03
N LEU A 131 12.16 29.27 14.29
CA LEU A 131 13.27 29.04 13.37
C LEU A 131 12.80 28.35 12.08
N MET A 132 11.85 27.42 12.17
CA MET A 132 11.27 26.75 11.01
C MET A 132 10.52 27.74 10.10
N ILE A 133 9.71 28.63 10.68
CA ILE A 133 9.00 29.68 9.94
C ILE A 133 10.00 30.66 9.31
N PHE A 134 11.02 31.08 10.06
CA PHE A 134 12.04 32.00 9.55
C PHE A 134 12.84 31.41 8.38
N SER A 135 13.20 30.13 8.47
CA SER A 135 13.87 29.40 7.40
C SER A 135 12.97 29.27 6.16
N PHE A 136 11.68 28.99 6.36
CA PHE A 136 10.71 28.86 5.26
C PHE A 136 10.47 30.19 4.53
N ILE A 137 10.45 31.32 5.24
CA ILE A 137 10.37 32.66 4.63
C ILE A 137 11.62 32.94 3.80
N ARG A 138 12.80 32.55 4.28
CA ARG A 138 14.08 32.74 3.56
C ARG A 138 14.24 31.78 2.38
N SER A 139 13.58 30.62 2.40
CA SER A 139 13.63 29.58 1.36
C SER A 139 12.79 29.87 0.11
N LYS A 140 12.04 30.98 0.04
CA LYS A 140 11.26 31.35 -1.16
C LYS A 140 12.08 31.88 -2.35
N THR A 141 13.41 31.83 -2.29
CA THR A 141 14.28 32.12 -3.43
C THR A 141 14.98 30.83 -3.88
N SER A 142 14.25 29.95 -4.56
CA SER A 142 14.84 28.99 -5.49
C SER A 142 13.92 28.79 -6.70
N SER A 143 14.39 29.41 -7.79
CA SER A 143 14.24 29.07 -9.21
C SER A 143 13.17 28.05 -9.58
N GLY A 144 12.08 28.55 -10.17
CA GLY A 144 11.12 27.71 -10.90
C GLY A 144 11.82 26.99 -12.05
N VAL A 145 11.76 25.66 -12.04
CA VAL A 145 12.19 24.82 -13.16
C VAL A 145 11.17 25.01 -14.29
N SER A 146 11.63 25.58 -15.40
CA SER A 146 10.83 25.84 -16.60
C SER A 146 10.76 24.58 -17.46
N TYR A 147 9.64 23.85 -17.40
CA TYR A 147 9.38 22.69 -18.27
C TYR A 147 8.85 23.14 -19.64
N LYS A 148 9.66 23.84 -20.44
CA LYS A 148 9.20 24.43 -21.72
C LYS A 148 9.57 23.64 -22.98
N THR A 149 10.13 22.43 -22.88
CA THR A 149 10.56 21.73 -24.09
C THR A 149 10.35 20.21 -24.00
N ALA A 150 9.09 19.78 -24.01
CA ALA A 150 8.74 18.46 -24.53
C ALA A 150 8.02 18.68 -25.87
N SER A 151 8.70 18.38 -26.98
CA SER A 151 8.14 18.47 -28.33
C SER A 151 7.76 17.07 -28.78
N PHE A 152 6.47 16.84 -29.06
CA PHE A 152 5.97 15.62 -29.66
C PHE A 152 5.79 15.85 -31.17
N SER A 153 6.38 15.00 -32.01
CA SER A 153 6.17 15.01 -33.46
C SER A 153 5.72 13.63 -33.93
N PHE A 154 4.69 13.60 -34.79
CA PHE A 154 4.14 12.39 -35.39
C PHE A 154 4.38 12.44 -36.91
N ILE A 155 5.06 11.44 -37.47
CA ILE A 155 5.20 11.29 -38.92
C ILE A 155 4.27 10.16 -39.38
N LYS A 156 3.35 10.47 -40.29
CA LYS A 156 2.43 9.51 -40.89
C LYS A 156 2.97 9.14 -42.28
N THR A 157 3.54 7.96 -42.43
CA THR A 157 4.00 7.45 -43.72
C THR A 157 2.86 6.76 -44.45
N THR A 158 2.19 7.48 -45.37
CA THR A 158 1.33 6.84 -46.39
C THR A 158 2.22 6.38 -47.54
N ALA A 159 2.90 5.25 -47.37
CA ALA A 159 3.64 4.58 -48.44
C ALA A 159 3.04 3.18 -48.64
N ASN A 160 2.08 3.14 -49.56
CA ASN A 160 1.47 2.08 -50.38
C ASN A 160 1.98 0.60 -50.35
N ASP A 161 2.50 0.02 -49.27
CA ASP A 161 2.64 -1.46 -49.25
C ASP A 161 2.78 -2.16 -47.88
N LEU A 162 2.61 -1.46 -46.75
CA LEU A 162 2.56 -2.09 -45.43
C LEU A 162 1.27 -1.69 -44.69
N PRO A 163 0.53 -2.64 -44.09
CA PRO A 163 -0.67 -2.31 -43.31
C PRO A 163 -0.28 -1.46 -42.09
N ASN A 164 -0.72 -0.20 -42.08
CA ASN A 164 -0.69 0.79 -40.98
C ASN A 164 0.41 0.57 -39.91
N THR A 165 1.67 0.86 -40.23
CA THR A 165 2.73 0.94 -39.23
C THR A 165 2.85 2.38 -38.71
N VAL A 166 2.58 2.59 -37.43
CA VAL A 166 2.91 3.84 -36.73
C VAL A 166 4.23 3.64 -36.01
N ILE A 167 5.27 4.36 -36.43
CA ILE A 167 6.59 4.35 -35.78
C ILE A 167 6.65 5.53 -34.81
N PHE A 168 7.03 5.25 -33.57
CA PHE A 168 7.26 6.27 -32.54
C PHE A 168 8.75 6.37 -32.24
N GLU A 169 9.36 7.53 -32.51
CA GLU A 169 10.75 7.81 -32.16
C GLU A 169 10.81 8.67 -30.90
N TYR A 170 11.70 8.30 -29.97
CA TYR A 170 11.91 9.02 -28.70
C TYR A 170 13.39 9.33 -28.54
N ASP A 171 13.74 10.62 -28.51
CA ASP A 171 15.07 11.07 -28.12
C ASP A 171 15.13 11.28 -26.60
N VAL A 172 15.88 10.40 -25.93
CA VAL A 172 16.10 10.42 -24.47
C VAL A 172 17.53 10.82 -24.10
N SER A 173 18.32 11.31 -25.04
CA SER A 173 19.74 11.65 -24.84
C SER A 173 20.00 12.69 -23.75
N GLY A 174 19.02 13.54 -23.45
CA GLY A 174 19.09 14.56 -22.40
C GLY A 174 18.53 14.17 -21.03
N VAL A 175 18.03 12.94 -20.85
CA VAL A 175 17.32 12.53 -19.62
C VAL A 175 18.17 11.53 -18.83
N ASN A 176 18.56 11.90 -17.60
CA ASN A 176 19.20 10.99 -16.67
C ASN A 176 18.12 10.31 -15.81
N ALA A 177 17.85 9.03 -16.07
CA ALA A 177 16.86 8.24 -15.35
C ALA A 177 17.37 6.80 -15.15
N ASP A 178 17.00 6.19 -14.02
CA ASP A 178 17.41 4.82 -13.66
C ASP A 178 16.65 3.76 -14.47
N SER A 179 15.46 4.09 -14.99
CA SER A 179 14.67 3.20 -15.84
C SER A 179 13.67 3.98 -16.70
N PHE A 180 13.41 3.45 -17.90
CA PHE A 180 12.35 3.93 -18.79
C PHE A 180 11.27 2.86 -18.89
N LEU A 181 10.03 3.22 -18.55
CA LEU A 181 8.87 2.32 -18.65
C LEU A 181 7.99 2.77 -19.83
N TYR A 182 7.76 1.87 -20.78
CA TYR A 182 6.84 2.08 -21.90
C TYR A 182 5.59 1.23 -21.69
N ASN A 183 4.41 1.84 -21.77
CA ASN A 183 3.12 1.16 -21.62
C ASN A 183 2.30 1.34 -22.90
N ASN A 184 2.07 0.24 -23.63
CA ASN A 184 1.35 0.26 -24.90
C ASN A 184 -0.14 -0.09 -24.69
N HIS A 185 -1.02 0.90 -24.81
CA HIS A 185 -2.46 0.67 -24.89
C HIS A 185 -2.90 0.64 -26.37
N GLY A 186 -2.73 -0.51 -27.01
CA GLY A 186 -3.23 -0.73 -28.36
C GLY A 186 -4.76 -0.84 -28.35
N THR A 187 -5.46 0.19 -28.84
CA THR A 187 -6.86 0.06 -29.25
C THR A 187 -6.88 -0.22 -30.75
N ALA A 188 -7.26 -1.43 -31.13
CA ALA A 188 -7.49 -1.76 -32.52
C ALA A 188 -8.74 -1.00 -33.01
N PRO A 189 -8.66 -0.22 -34.10
CA PRO A 189 -9.87 0.30 -34.72
C PRO A 189 -10.58 -0.86 -35.41
N VAL A 190 -11.85 -1.08 -35.05
CA VAL A 190 -12.77 -1.90 -35.84
C VAL A 190 -13.20 -1.04 -37.03
N VAL A 191 -12.66 -1.32 -38.21
CA VAL A 191 -13.23 -0.95 -39.51
C VAL A 191 -13.03 -2.10 -40.47
#